data_AF-C0HLP2-F1
#
_entry.id   AF-C0HLP2-F1
#
_cell.length_a   1.000
_cell.length_b   1.000
_cell.length_c   1.000
_cell.angle_alpha   90.00
_cell.angle_beta   90.00
_cell.angle_gamma   90.00
#
_symmetry.space_group_name_H-M   'P 1'
#
loop_
_entity.id
_entity.type
_entity.pdbx_description
1 polymer ?
#
loop_
_entity_poly.entity_id
_entity_poly.type
_entity_poly.pdbx_seq_one_letter_code
_entity_poly.pdbx_strand_id
1 'polypeptide(L)' 'KIPCGESCVYIPCISSVLGCSCSNKVCYKD' A
#
# COMPACT_ATOMS: atom_id res chain seq x y z
N LYS A 1 9.50 -3.53 -5.62
CA LYS A 1 8.63 -3.32 -4.44
C LYS A 1 9.03 -2.03 -3.72
N ILE A 2 8.47 -0.90 -4.14
CA ILE A 2 8.69 0.41 -3.53
C ILE A 2 7.59 0.63 -2.47
N PRO A 3 7.92 1.00 -1.23
CA PRO A 3 6.90 1.37 -0.26
C PRO A 3 6.19 2.65 -0.72
N CYS A 4 4.85 2.62 -0.75
CA CYS A 4 4.02 3.78 -1.13
C CYS A 4 3.87 4.81 -0.01
N GLY A 5 4.50 4.58 1.15
CA GLY A 5 4.36 5.45 2.32
C GLY A 5 3.02 5.30 3.05
N GLU A 6 2.22 4.29 2.71
CA GLU A 6 0.93 4.03 3.34
C GLU A 6 0.95 2.72 4.14
N SER A 7 0.13 2.69 5.19
CA SER A 7 -0.11 1.52 6.01
C SER A 7 -1.52 1.00 5.74
N CYS A 8 -1.66 -0.32 5.67
CA CYS A 8 -2.92 -0.98 5.38
C CYS A 8 -3.48 -1.78 6.57
N VAL A 9 -3.20 -1.31 7.80
CA VAL A 9 -3.66 -1.97 9.04
C VAL A 9 -5.13 -1.69 9.34
N TYR A 10 -5.56 -0.44 9.21
CA TYR A 10 -6.91 0.02 9.57
C TYR A 10 -7.69 0.58 8.38
N ILE A 11 -6.99 1.02 7.35
CA ILE A 11 -7.56 1.57 6.12
C ILE A 11 -6.93 0.86 4.93
N PRO A 12 -7.65 0.70 3.80
CA PRO A 12 -7.01 0.23 2.57
C PRO A 12 -6.00 1.28 2.08
N CYS A 13 -5.04 0.82 1.25
CA CYS A 13 -4.13 1.73 0.56
C CYS A 13 -4.95 2.70 -0.32
N ILE A 14 -4.87 4.00 -0.08
CA ILE A 14 -5.48 5.05 -0.92
C ILE A 14 -4.81 5.02 -2.29
N SER A 15 -3.49 4.85 -2.35
CA SER A 15 -2.75 4.69 -3.61
C SER A 15 -2.97 3.32 -4.27
N SER A 16 -3.94 2.51 -3.83
CA SER A 16 -4.38 1.35 -4.60
C SER A 16 -4.84 1.73 -6.01
N VAL A 17 -5.43 2.93 -6.17
CA VAL A 17 -5.76 3.50 -7.48
C VAL A 17 -4.52 3.78 -8.35
N LEU A 18 -3.34 3.91 -7.74
CA LEU A 18 -2.04 4.10 -8.41
C LEU A 18 -1.27 2.78 -8.59
N GLY A 19 -1.89 1.64 -8.24
CA GLY A 19 -1.29 0.31 -8.32
C GLY A 19 -0.50 -0.10 -7.07
N CYS A 20 -0.66 0.56 -5.94
CA CYS A 20 -0.12 0.07 -4.67
C CYS A 20 -0.95 -1.09 -4.12
N SER A 21 -0.29 -2.07 -3.53
CA SER A 21 -0.89 -3.26 -2.94
C SER A 21 -0.47 -3.43 -1.49
N CYS A 22 -1.39 -3.84 -0.63
CA CYS A 22 -1.09 -4.11 0.77
C CYS A 22 -0.28 -5.41 0.92
N SER A 23 0.89 -5.33 1.54
CA SER A 23 1.70 -6.50 1.91
C SER A 23 2.36 -6.25 3.25
N ASN A 24 2.30 -7.22 4.17
CA ASN A 24 2.88 -7.08 5.51
C ASN A 24 2.49 -5.77 6.23
N LYS A 25 1.19 -5.40 6.18
CA LYS A 25 0.64 -4.18 6.79
C LYS A 25 1.11 -2.85 6.19
N VAL A 26 1.94 -2.88 5.14
CA VAL A 26 2.43 -1.69 4.44
C VAL A 26 2.03 -1.78 2.97
N CYS A 27 1.72 -0.64 2.36
CA CYS A 27 1.36 -0.57 0.96
C CYS A 27 2.63 -0.49 0.11
N TYR A 28 2.79 -1.42 -0.83
CA TYR A 28 3.91 -1.50 -1.76
C TYR A 28 3.41 -1.43 -3.20
N LYS A 29 4.09 -0.64 -4.03
CA LYS A 29 3.98 -0.71 -5.48
C LYS A 29 5.02 -1.69 -6.00
N ASP A 30 4.68 -2.47 -7.03
CA ASP A 30 5.65 -3.30 -7.73
C ASP A 30 6.91 -2.50 -8.11
#